data_AF-A0A2G8T7I9-F1
#
_entry.id   AF-A0A2G8T7I9-F1
#
_cell.length_a   1.000
_cell.length_b   1.000
_cell.length_c   1.000
_cell.angle_alpha   90.00
_cell.angle_beta   90.00
_cell.angle_gamma   90.00
#
_symmetry.space_group_name_H-M   'P 1'
#
loop_
_entity.id
_entity.type
_entity.pdbx_description
1 polymer ?
#
loop_
_entity_poly.entity_id
_entity_poly.type
_entity_poly.pdbx_seq_one_letter_code
_entity_poly.pdbx_strand_id
1 'polypeptide(L)' 'MKWLILLMLAGCATKSVTQEVKVPVYAACVKDKLTRPVYETEKLKPESSDGEKVLALARDKPTHLKYEGQLEAVIAGCS' A
#
# COMPACT_ATOMS: atom_id res chain seq x y z
N MET A 1 10.20 11.54 -61.21
CA MET A 1 8.97 12.10 -60.61
C MET A 1 7.87 11.06 -60.35
N LYS A 2 7.52 10.16 -61.30
CA LYS A 2 6.44 9.16 -61.11
C LYS A 2 6.66 8.20 -59.92
N TRP A 3 7.90 7.78 -59.68
CA TRP A 3 8.27 6.89 -58.57
C TRP A 3 8.17 7.54 -57.19
N LEU A 4 8.41 8.84 -57.10
CA LEU A 4 8.34 9.60 -55.85
C LEU A 4 6.90 9.68 -55.31
N ILE A 5 5.93 9.77 -56.22
CA ILE A 5 4.49 9.75 -55.90
C ILE A 5 4.06 8.37 -55.37
N LEU A 6 4.57 7.30 -55.97
CA LEU A 6 4.32 5.92 -55.53
C LEU A 6 4.89 5.63 -54.14
N LEU A 7 6.10 6.12 -53.82
CA LEU A 7 6.68 5.97 -52.48
C LEU A 7 5.90 6.73 -51.40
N MET A 8 5.39 7.93 -51.71
CA MET A 8 4.61 8.73 -50.76
C MET A 8 3.23 8.09 -50.46
N LEU A 9 2.58 7.46 -51.44
CA LEU A 9 1.30 6.77 -51.22
C LEU A 9 1.43 5.48 -50.40
N ALA A 10 2.57 4.79 -50.48
CA ALA A 10 2.81 3.54 -49.73
C ALA A 10 2.84 3.77 -48.21
N GLY A 11 3.33 4.93 -47.75
CA GLY A 11 3.33 5.29 -46.33
C GLY A 11 1.94 5.60 -45.75
N CYS A 12 0.94 5.86 -46.60
CA CYS A 12 -0.43 6.09 -46.15
C CYS A 12 -1.26 4.79 -46.06
N ALA A 13 -0.78 3.70 -46.68
CA ALA A 13 -1.42 2.39 -46.66
C ALA A 13 -0.94 1.49 -45.50
N THR A 14 0.05 1.92 -44.72
CA THR A 14 0.57 1.15 -43.58
C THR A 14 -0.40 1.16 -42.41
N LYS A 15 -0.86 -0.03 -42.00
CA LYS A 15 -1.68 -0.21 -40.79
C LYS A 15 -0.92 0.25 -39.54
N SER A 16 -1.60 1.02 -38.70
CA SER A 16 -1.09 1.37 -37.37
C SER A 16 -0.86 0.10 -36.55
N VAL A 17 0.37 -0.07 -36.04
CA VAL A 17 0.70 -1.16 -35.11
C VAL A 17 0.38 -0.68 -33.70
N THR A 18 -0.58 -1.33 -33.03
CA THR A 18 -0.83 -1.10 -31.61
C THR A 18 0.35 -1.63 -30.81
N GLN A 19 0.97 -0.76 -30.01
CA GLN A 19 2.06 -1.14 -29.12
C GLN A 19 1.56 -1.10 -27.67
N GLU A 20 1.77 -2.20 -26.95
CA GLU A 20 1.52 -2.24 -25.51
C GLU A 20 2.73 -1.64 -24.79
N VAL A 21 2.50 -0.57 -24.02
CA VAL A 21 3.53 0.11 -23.23
C VAL A 21 3.23 -0.11 -21.75
N LYS A 22 4.14 -0.78 -21.04
CA LYS A 22 4.05 -0.91 -19.58
C LYS A 22 4.57 0.36 -18.92
N VAL A 23 3.66 1.20 -18.45
CA VAL A 23 4.00 2.41 -17.70
C VAL A 23 4.10 2.05 -16.22
N PRO A 24 5.25 2.24 -15.56
CA PRO A 24 5.36 2.00 -14.13
C PRO A 24 4.51 3.04 -13.40
N VAL A 25 3.56 2.56 -12.61
CA VAL A 25 2.76 3.38 -11.70
C VAL A 25 3.15 3.04 -10.27
N TYR A 26 3.05 4.03 -9.38
CA TYR A 26 3.22 3.78 -7.96
C TYR A 26 2.22 2.70 -7.51
N ALA A 27 2.74 1.64 -6.92
CA ALA A 27 1.96 0.62 -6.25
C ALA A 27 2.40 0.58 -4.79
N ALA A 28 1.45 0.75 -3.87
CA ALA A 28 1.74 0.56 -2.46
C ALA A 28 2.21 -0.88 -2.23
N CYS A 29 3.37 -1.04 -1.60
CA CYS A 29 3.90 -2.37 -1.33
C CYS A 29 3.07 -3.11 -0.27
N VAL A 30 2.67 -2.41 0.79
CA VAL A 30 1.80 -2.95 1.82
C VAL A 30 0.38 -3.00 1.28
N LYS A 31 -0.09 -4.20 0.93
CA LYS A 31 -1.43 -4.43 0.37
C LYS A 31 -2.47 -4.70 1.46
N ASP A 32 -2.10 -5.49 2.46
CA ASP A 32 -2.99 -5.88 3.54
C ASP A 32 -2.73 -5.04 4.78
N LYS A 33 -3.74 -4.27 5.18
CA LYS A 33 -3.65 -3.45 6.37
C LYS A 33 -3.91 -4.34 7.58
N LEU A 34 -2.92 -4.47 8.45
CA LEU A 34 -3.08 -5.19 9.71
C LEU A 34 -4.16 -4.52 10.58
N THR A 35 -5.13 -5.29 11.05
CA THR A 35 -6.20 -4.76 11.91
C THR A 35 -5.61 -4.31 13.25
N ARG A 36 -5.76 -3.02 13.56
CA ARG A 36 -5.33 -2.47 14.85
C ARG A 36 -6.19 -3.08 15.99
N PRO A 37 -5.58 -3.63 17.04
CA PRO A 37 -6.31 -4.08 18.22
C PRO A 37 -7.05 -2.92 18.90
N VAL A 38 -8.23 -3.20 19.44
CA VAL A 38 -8.88 -2.27 20.37
C VAL A 38 -8.24 -2.45 21.73
N TYR A 39 -7.58 -1.41 22.22
CA TYR A 39 -6.85 -1.44 23.47
C TYR A 39 -7.78 -1.18 24.67
N GLU A 40 -7.47 -1.74 25.83
CA GLU A 40 -8.20 -1.50 27.07
C GLU A 40 -8.11 -0.04 27.50
N THR A 41 -6.98 0.61 27.21
CA THR A 41 -6.79 2.05 27.44
C THR A 41 -7.77 2.93 26.65
N GLU A 42 -8.25 2.50 25.49
CA GLU A 42 -9.23 3.23 24.67
C GLU A 42 -10.65 3.17 25.25
N LYS A 43 -10.89 2.25 26.20
CA LYS A 43 -12.19 2.08 26.88
C LYS A 43 -12.29 2.87 28.19
N LEU A 44 -11.18 3.45 28.64
CA LEU A 44 -11.13 4.19 29.89
C LEU A 44 -11.87 5.52 29.79
N LYS A 45 -12.50 5.92 30.88
CA LYS A 45 -13.06 7.26 31.00
C LYS A 45 -11.98 8.23 31.48
N PRO A 46 -12.07 9.53 31.16
CA PRO A 46 -11.10 10.52 31.65
C PRO A 46 -10.90 10.49 33.18
N GLU A 47 -11.99 10.26 33.91
CA GLU A 47 -12.07 10.20 35.37
C GLU A 47 -11.68 8.84 35.97
N SER A 48 -11.30 7.85 35.15
CA SER A 48 -10.77 6.57 35.65
C SER A 48 -9.57 6.79 36.57
N SER A 49 -9.48 5.99 37.62
CA SER A 49 -8.38 6.05 38.58
C SER A 49 -7.05 5.72 37.93
N ASP A 50 -5.95 6.19 38.54
CA ASP A 50 -4.61 5.87 38.06
C ASP A 50 -4.32 4.36 38.11
N GLY A 51 -4.87 3.64 39.09
CA GLY A 51 -4.77 2.19 39.17
C GLY A 51 -5.41 1.48 37.97
N GLU A 52 -6.60 1.91 37.55
CA GLU A 52 -7.27 1.37 36.36
C GLU A 52 -6.49 1.67 35.08
N LYS A 53 -5.92 2.87 34.96
CA LYS A 53 -5.06 3.26 33.84
C LYS A 53 -3.81 2.38 33.74
N VAL A 54 -3.14 2.14 34.86
CA VAL A 54 -1.94 1.29 34.91
C VAL A 54 -2.28 -0.16 34.56
N LEU A 55 -3.40 -0.69 35.05
CA LEU A 55 -3.84 -2.06 34.73
C LEU A 55 -4.21 -2.21 33.26
N ALA A 56 -4.90 -1.24 32.66
CA ALA A 56 -5.21 -1.24 31.24
C ALA A 56 -3.92 -1.25 30.40
N LEU A 57 -2.95 -0.39 30.75
CA LEU A 57 -1.65 -0.35 30.07
C LEU A 57 -0.89 -1.68 30.17
N ALA A 58 -0.90 -2.32 31.35
CA ALA A 58 -0.27 -3.62 31.54
C ALA A 58 -0.90 -4.72 30.68
N ARG A 59 -2.24 -4.69 30.53
CA ARG A 59 -2.99 -5.63 29.68
C ARG A 59 -2.75 -5.38 28.19
N ASP A 60 -2.60 -4.12 27.79
CA ASP A 60 -2.36 -3.74 26.40
C ASP A 60 -0.95 -4.10 25.93
N LYS A 61 0.05 -4.03 26.82
CA LYS A 61 1.46 -4.23 26.49
C LYS A 61 1.77 -5.47 25.64
N PRO A 62 1.35 -6.71 25.99
CA PRO A 62 1.66 -7.89 25.18
C PRO A 62 1.02 -7.82 23.79
N THR A 63 -0.23 -7.36 23.70
CA THR A 63 -0.95 -7.22 22.43
C THR A 63 -0.32 -6.14 21.54
N HIS A 64 0.11 -5.03 22.15
CA HIS A 64 0.80 -3.95 21.48
C HIS A 64 2.12 -4.42 20.86
N LEU A 65 3.00 -5.07 21.63
CA LEU A 65 4.27 -5.59 21.12
C LEU A 65 4.08 -6.60 19.99
N LYS A 66 3.06 -7.47 20.09
CA LYS A 66 2.74 -8.41 19.02
C LYS A 66 2.32 -7.68 17.74
N TYR A 67 1.47 -6.67 17.86
CA TYR A 67 1.01 -5.88 16.71
C TYR A 67 2.15 -5.12 16.04
N GLU A 68 3.03 -4.51 16.83
CA GLU A 68 4.23 -3.82 16.31
C GLU A 68 5.15 -4.77 15.55
N GLY A 69 5.46 -5.96 16.12
CA GLY A 69 6.29 -6.94 15.42
C GLY A 69 5.67 -7.42 14.11
N GLN A 70 4.35 -7.53 14.03
CA GLN A 70 3.66 -7.85 12.77
C GLN A 70 3.75 -6.71 11.75
N LEU A 71 3.61 -5.45 12.19
CA LEU A 71 3.81 -4.29 11.31
C LEU A 71 5.24 -4.21 10.78
N GLU A 72 6.23 -4.41 11.64
CA GLU A 72 7.65 -4.44 11.24
C GLU A 72 7.91 -5.53 10.20
N ALA A 73 7.35 -6.73 10.40
CA ALA A 73 7.48 -7.82 9.43
C ALA A 73 6.85 -7.48 8.07
N VAL A 74 5.68 -6.83 8.05
CA VAL A 74 5.03 -6.38 6.82
C VAL A 74 5.86 -5.32 6.10
N ILE A 75 6.45 -4.38 6.84
CA ILE A 75 7.31 -3.32 6.27
C ILE A 75 8.63 -3.92 5.76
N ALA A 76 9.24 -4.86 6.49
CA ALA A 76 10.46 -5.54 6.06
C ALA A 76 10.23 -6.40 4.80
N GLY A 77 9.04 -6.96 4.60
CA GLY A 77 8.68 -7.65 3.36
C GLY A 77 8.57 -6.75 2.13
N CYS A 78 8.66 -5.43 2.32
CA CYS A 78 8.52 -4.43 1.26
C CYS A 78 9.82 -3.84 0.71
N SER A 79 10.97 -4.25 1.27
CA SER A 79 12.31 -3.88 0.80
C SER A 79 12.89 -4.89 -0.18
#